data_AF-A0A968T6L1-F1
#
_entry.id   AF-A0A968T6L1-F1
#
_cell.length_a   1.000
_cell.length_b   1.000
_cell.length_c   1.000
_cell.angle_alpha   90.00
_cell.angle_beta   90.00
_cell.angle_gamma   90.00
#
_symmetry.space_group_name_H-M   'P 1'
#
loop_
_entity.id
_entity.type
_entity.pdbx_description
1 polymer ?
#
loop_
_entity_poly.entity_id
_entity_poly.type
_entity_poly.pdbx_seq_one_letter_code
_entity_poly.pdbx_strand_id
1 'polypeptide(L)' 'MKDSCFIDTNILIYSHSDIDQKKQDIARSIIYGDYVYISTQVLNEFISAFT' A
#
# COMPACT_ATOMS: atom_id res chain seq x y z
N MET A 1 -18.15 7.89 -12.94
CA MET A 1 -17.46 6.80 -12.22
C MET A 1 -16.44 7.46 -11.31
N LYS A 2 -16.36 7.10 -10.03
CA LYS A 2 -15.23 7.55 -9.22
C LYS A 2 -14.02 6.69 -9.59
N ASP A 3 -12.87 7.32 -9.74
CA ASP A 3 -11.64 6.60 -10.02
C ASP A 3 -11.34 5.65 -8.84
N SER A 4 -10.99 4.41 -9.17
CA SER A 4 -10.64 3.40 -8.19
C SER A 4 -9.14 3.20 -8.21
N CYS A 5 -8.55 2.97 -7.03
CA CYS A 5 -7.12 2.75 -6.88
C CYS A 5 -6.88 1.30 -6.48
N PHE A 6 -6.17 0.54 -7.32
CA PHE A 6 -5.70 -0.78 -6.96
C PHE A 6 -4.25 -0.68 -6.45
N ILE A 7 -3.98 -1.20 -5.26
CA ILE A 7 -2.66 -1.06 -4.62
C ILE A 7 -1.79 -2.30 -4.83
N ASP A 8 -0.50 -2.04 -4.96
CA ASP A 8 0.57 -3.03 -5.09
C ASP A 8 1.30 -3.23 -3.75
N THR A 9 2.02 -4.34 -3.63
CA THR A 9 2.79 -4.76 -2.45
C THR A 9 3.76 -3.67 -1.98
N ASN A 10 4.39 -2.96 -2.92
CA ASN A 10 5.31 -1.86 -2.60
C ASN A 10 4.65 -0.73 -1.81
N ILE A 11 3.39 -0.39 -2.09
CA ILE A 11 2.67 0.66 -1.36
C ILE A 11 2.42 0.23 0.09
N LEU A 12 2.11 -1.05 0.30
CA LEU A 12 1.97 -1.61 1.65
C LEU A 12 3.30 -1.61 2.41
N ILE A 13 4.39 -2.01 1.75
CA ILE A 13 5.73 -1.98 2.34
C ILE A 13 6.10 -0.54 2.75
N TYR A 14 5.96 0.43 1.84
CA TYR A 14 6.33 1.80 2.15
C TYR A 14 5.48 2.43 3.25
N SER A 15 4.18 2.11 3.34
CA SER A 15 3.31 2.65 4.39
C SER A 15 3.63 2.15 5.81
N HIS A 16 4.34 1.02 5.92
CA HIS A 16 4.74 0.40 7.18
C HIS A 16 6.27 0.44 7.43
N SER A 17 7.07 0.84 6.44
CA SER A 17 8.53 1.02 6.57
C SER A 17 8.86 2.37 7.18
N ASP A 18 9.83 2.40 8.09
CA ASP A 18 10.38 3.60 8.74
C ASP A 18 11.69 4.12 8.07
N ILE A 19 12.10 3.51 6.95
CA ILE A 19 13.35 3.84 6.26
C ILE A 19 13.28 5.21 5.55
N ASP A 20 12.15 5.53 4.92
CA ASP A 20 11.96 6.76 4.14
C ASP A 20 10.59 7.38 4.47
N GLN A 21 10.60 8.38 5.36
CA GLN A 21 9.39 9.05 5.83
C GLN A 21 8.57 9.65 4.69
N LYS A 22 9.22 10.18 3.65
CA LYS A 22 8.52 10.81 2.51
C LYS A 22 7.73 9.76 1.74
N LYS A 23 8.34 8.59 1.48
CA LYS A 23 7.64 7.48 0.83
C LYS A 23 6.53 6.92 1.72
N GLN A 24 6.75 6.84 3.02
CA GLN A 24 5.75 6.41 3.99
C GLN A 24 4.52 7.31 3.96
N ASP A 25 4.70 8.63 4.00
CA ASP A 25 3.61 9.61 3.99
C ASP A 25 2.78 9.52 2.69
N ILE A 26 3.46 9.42 1.54
CA ILE A 26 2.81 9.24 0.24
C ILE A 26 2.01 7.93 0.22
N ALA A 27 2.62 6.82 0.62
CA ALA A 27 1.97 5.52 0.64
C ALA A 27 0.73 5.49 1.56
N ARG A 28 0.83 6.10 2.75
CA ARG A 28 -0.29 6.25 3.68
C ARG A 28 -1.41 7.10 3.08
N SER A 29 -1.09 8.20 2.41
CA SER A 29 -2.11 9.03 1.75
C SER A 29 -2.90 8.28 0.68
N ILE A 30 -2.26 7.34 -0.03
CA ILE A 30 -2.91 6.46 -1.01
C ILE A 30 -3.84 5.46 -0.30
N ILE A 31 -3.34 4.78 0.75
CA ILE A 31 -4.10 3.75 1.47
C ILE A 31 -5.30 4.33 2.22
N TYR A 32 -5.19 5.54 2.76
CA TYR A 32 -6.29 6.24 3.43
C TYR A 32 -7.22 7.00 2.46
N GLY A 33 -7.00 6.88 1.16
CA GLY A 33 -7.89 7.42 0.14
C GLY A 33 -9.22 6.65 0.03
N ASP A 34 -10.15 7.21 -0.73
CA ASP A 34 -11.41 6.55 -1.04
C ASP A 34 -11.24 5.51 -2.17
N TYR A 35 -12.07 4.45 -2.19
CA TYR A 35 -12.12 3.44 -3.27
C TYR A 35 -10.79 2.74 -3.56
N VAL A 36 -10.11 2.33 -2.49
CA VAL A 36 -8.86 1.56 -2.52
C VAL A 36 -9.17 0.06 -2.49
N TYR A 37 -8.58 -0.69 -3.42
CA TYR A 37 -8.75 -2.12 -3.57
C TYR A 37 -7.41 -2.84 -3.52
N ILE A 38 -7.41 -4.03 -2.94
CA ILE A 38 -6.25 -4.90 -2.79
C ILE A 38 -6.65 -6.33 -3.14
N SER A 39 -5.77 -7.10 -3.78
CA SER A 39 -5.99 -8.54 -3.98
C SER A 39 -5.41 -9.37 -2.84
N THR A 40 -5.91 -10.59 -2.71
CA THR A 40 -5.31 -11.62 -1.85
C THR A 40 -3.87 -11.94 -2.24
N GLN A 41 -3.50 -11.84 -3.51
CA GLN A 41 -2.13 -12.01 -3.96
C GLN A 41 -1.20 -10.95 -3.36
N VAL A 42 -1.58 -9.67 -3.46
CA VAL A 42 -0.79 -8.55 -2.89
C VAL A 42 -0.65 -8.68 -1.36
N LEU A 43 -1.71 -9.12 -0.67
CA LEU A 43 -1.64 -9.41 0.77
C LEU A 43 -0.63 -10.54 1.08
N ASN A 44 -0.65 -11.63 0.31
CA ASN A 44 0.27 -12.75 0.51
C ASN A 44 1.73 -12.33 0.24
N GLU A 45 1.97 -11.55 -0.81
CA GLU A 45 3.28 -10.99 -1.10
C GLU A 45 3.77 -10.06 0.02
N PHE A 46 2.91 -9.18 0.53
CA PHE A 46 3.24 -8.31 1.65
C PHE A 46 3.64 -9.11 2.89
N ILE A 47 2.84 -10.10 3.29
CA ILE A 47 3.14 -10.96 4.45
C ILE A 47 4.49 -11.67 4.24
N SER A 48 4.75 -12.18 3.03
CA SER A 48 6.02 -12.87 2.72
C SER A 48 7.24 -11.95 2.68
N ALA A 49 7.08 -10.67 2.35
CA ALA A 49 8.19 -9.72 2.21
C ALA A 49 8.47 -8.90 3.48
N PHE A 50 7.46 -8.73 4.33
CA PHE A 50 7.54 -7.89 5.53
C PHE A 50 7.92 -8.68 6.80
N THR A 51 7.86 -10.02 6.74
CA THR A 51 8.28 -10.95 7.80
C THR A 51 9.70 -11.44 7.57
#